data_AF-A0A0F5V892-F1
#
_entry.id   AF-A0A0F5V892-F1
#
_cell.length_a   1.000
_cell.length_b   1.000
_cell.length_c   1.000
_cell.angle_alpha   90.00
_cell.angle_beta   90.00
_cell.angle_gamma   90.00
#
_symmetry.space_group_name_H-M   'P 1'
#
loop_
_entity.id
_entity.type
_entity.pdbx_description
1 polymer ?
#
loop_
_entity_poly.entity_id
_entity_poly.type
_entity_poly.pdbx_seq_one_letter_code
_entity_poly.pdbx_strand_id
1 'polypeptide(L)'
;MTSDNAFSFNLSYLKSQAKHRLKAIRRGDHHALQSVQQFHPKQAQLNPDNIKLADIQFVMAREYGLPSWSRLKHHAEMLEHHKQQIDQGSEALDKDLATLHIRCGHDIAQRLEQAGFHGDFLPFIDPYCMGPLSAAPDFEWQRADYIRQYLLSEIGDPRTTHDILTDTADKLVQLANPDYRRLVFWVEHDNYDQLMLMRLLAYVSSLQDVADRQLEIIEVNHFPGNTRFIGLGQLPAEGLRSLWQHRRTVDAVTLKRASELWQGFCAPDPAALLALLDASWLSQFENMAQVIHRHLQELPHQQSGLSLTQSLALTVLSTSGKMTVANLFRDYQALEPLPFLGDLMFWVLLKPLLQGCQPLIGLDPSTGATSWLEQTVSITELGRLCLTQQQKMVSGTYWVGGIKVSPEQHWAWDHASLSSLHWVQD
;
A
#
# COMPACT_ATOMS: atom_id res chain seq x y z
N MET A 1 9.28 26.75 14.22
CA MET A 1 7.90 26.24 14.14
C MET A 1 8.00 24.75 13.94
N THR A 2 7.49 23.96 14.88
CA THR A 2 7.35 22.50 14.69
C THR A 2 6.45 22.30 13.48
N SER A 3 6.96 21.69 12.42
CA SER A 3 6.09 21.18 11.36
C SER A 3 5.11 20.20 12.02
N ASP A 4 3.81 20.41 11.87
CA ASP A 4 2.73 19.57 12.40
C ASP A 4 2.68 18.17 11.76
N ASN A 5 3.81 17.64 11.31
CA ASN A 5 3.92 16.31 10.73
C ASN A 5 4.13 15.28 11.86
N ALA A 6 3.27 14.26 11.90
CA ALA A 6 3.30 13.14 12.85
C ALA A 6 4.63 12.36 12.94
N PHE A 7 5.44 12.44 11.89
CA PHE A 7 6.73 11.78 11.74
C PHE A 7 7.93 12.75 11.85
N SER A 8 7.68 14.00 12.26
CA SER A 8 8.74 14.98 12.57
C SER A 8 8.66 15.40 14.03
N PHE A 9 9.71 15.10 14.80
CA PHE A 9 9.77 15.43 16.22
C PHE A 9 11.21 15.60 16.70
N ASN A 10 11.42 16.54 17.62
CA ASN A 10 12.74 16.76 18.21
C ASN A 10 12.82 16.21 19.65
N LEU A 11 14.05 15.88 20.06
CA LEU A 11 14.32 15.27 21.36
C LEU A 11 13.93 16.17 22.54
N SER A 12 14.10 17.48 22.43
CA SER A 12 13.73 18.42 23.50
C SER A 12 12.23 18.40 23.79
N TYR A 13 11.42 18.36 22.73
CA TYR A 13 9.97 18.27 22.82
C TYR A 13 9.52 16.97 23.46
N LEU A 14 10.07 15.83 23.01
CA LEU A 14 9.78 14.51 23.59
C LEU A 14 10.12 14.45 25.09
N LYS A 15 11.28 14.99 25.49
CA LYS A 15 11.68 15.08 26.91
C LYS A 15 10.73 15.95 27.72
N SER A 16 10.25 17.05 27.14
CA SER A 16 9.29 17.95 27.78
C SER A 16 7.93 17.28 27.96
N GLN A 17 7.40 16.64 26.91
CA GLN A 17 6.17 15.86 26.96
C GLN A 17 6.23 14.76 28.03
N ALA A 18 7.31 13.98 28.10
CA ALA A 18 7.46 12.92 29.09
C ALA A 18 7.38 13.46 30.53
N LYS A 19 8.04 14.59 30.80
CA LYS A 19 7.98 15.26 32.12
C LYS A 19 6.59 15.82 32.40
N HIS A 20 5.93 16.39 31.40
CA HIS A 20 4.59 16.95 31.56
C HIS A 20 3.56 15.86 31.86
N ARG A 21 3.59 14.74 31.13
CA ARG A 21 2.72 13.58 31.35
C ARG A 21 2.94 12.96 32.74
N LEU A 22 4.19 12.82 33.18
CA LEU A 22 4.50 12.39 34.55
C LEU A 22 3.90 13.32 35.61
N LYS A 23 4.02 14.63 35.39
CA LYS A 23 3.50 15.65 36.32
C LYS A 23 1.96 15.65 36.36
N ALA A 24 1.30 15.45 35.22
CA ALA A 24 -0.15 15.33 35.14
C ALA A 24 -0.66 14.13 35.94
N ILE A 25 -0.04 12.96 35.76
CA ILE A 25 -0.37 11.74 36.51
C ILE A 25 -0.22 11.96 38.01
N ARG A 26 0.89 12.57 38.46
CA ARG A 26 1.11 12.89 39.88
C ARG A 26 0.15 13.92 40.46
N ARG A 27 -0.57 14.67 39.61
CA ARG A 27 -1.62 15.61 39.99
C ARG A 27 -3.02 14.98 39.96
N GLY A 28 -3.13 13.68 39.70
CA GLY A 28 -4.40 12.96 39.67
C GLY A 28 -5.04 12.84 38.29
N ASP A 29 -4.30 13.07 37.20
CA ASP A 29 -4.82 12.80 35.86
C ASP A 29 -4.92 11.28 35.60
N HIS A 30 -6.12 10.75 35.86
CA HIS A 30 -6.42 9.32 35.69
C HIS A 30 -6.36 8.88 34.22
N HIS A 31 -6.69 9.74 33.26
CA HIS A 31 -6.66 9.40 31.84
C HIS A 31 -5.21 9.23 31.36
N ALA A 32 -4.33 10.15 31.76
CA ALA A 32 -2.91 10.04 31.46
C ALA A 32 -2.28 8.77 32.06
N LEU A 33 -2.69 8.36 33.27
CA LEU A 33 -2.22 7.13 33.92
C LEU A 33 -2.73 5.89 33.18
N GLN A 34 -4.01 5.83 32.86
CA GLN A 34 -4.62 4.70 32.16
C GLN A 34 -3.96 4.46 30.80
N SER A 35 -3.69 5.54 30.07
CA SER A 35 -2.98 5.49 28.79
C SER A 35 -1.56 4.91 28.94
N VAL A 36 -0.83 5.23 30.02
CA VAL A 36 0.49 4.61 30.28
C VAL A 36 0.36 3.14 30.66
N GLN A 37 -0.58 2.82 31.53
CA GLN A 37 -0.80 1.44 31.98
C GLN A 37 -1.13 0.51 30.81
N GLN A 38 -1.92 0.96 29.83
CA GLN A 38 -2.31 0.19 28.64
C GLN A 38 -1.10 -0.35 27.85
N PHE A 39 0.02 0.40 27.81
CA PHE A 39 1.18 0.07 26.99
C PHE A 39 2.42 -0.37 27.80
N HIS A 40 2.29 -0.48 29.13
CA HIS A 40 3.41 -0.81 30.01
C HIS A 40 3.35 -2.27 30.50
N PRO A 41 4.42 -3.07 30.37
CA PRO A 41 4.46 -4.48 30.81
C PRO A 41 4.11 -4.72 32.29
N LYS A 42 4.31 -3.71 33.14
CA LYS A 42 4.00 -3.76 34.58
C LYS A 42 2.75 -2.96 34.96
N GLN A 43 1.72 -2.98 34.11
CA GLN A 43 0.52 -2.15 34.24
C GLN A 43 -0.11 -2.16 35.65
N ALA A 44 -0.25 -3.35 36.27
CA ALA A 44 -0.91 -3.51 37.57
C ALA A 44 -0.11 -2.94 38.76
N GLN A 45 1.17 -2.63 38.55
CA GLN A 45 2.05 -2.10 39.59
C GLN A 45 2.17 -0.59 39.51
N LEU A 46 1.80 0.06 38.39
CA LEU A 46 1.96 1.50 38.21
C LEU A 46 0.82 2.26 38.87
N ASN A 47 1.16 3.21 39.74
CA ASN A 47 0.23 4.15 40.35
C ASN A 47 0.85 5.57 40.38
N PRO A 48 0.08 6.63 40.70
CA PRO A 48 0.59 7.99 40.73
C PRO A 48 1.82 8.21 41.61
N ASP A 49 1.98 7.41 42.68
CA ASP A 49 3.05 7.59 43.67
C ASP A 49 4.36 6.91 43.25
N ASN A 50 4.29 5.78 42.54
CA ASN A 50 5.46 4.98 42.19
C ASN A 50 5.92 5.12 40.74
N ILE A 51 5.11 5.75 39.88
CA ILE A 51 5.45 5.96 38.47
C ILE A 51 6.68 6.87 38.30
N LYS A 52 7.59 6.42 37.44
CA LYS A 52 8.86 7.09 37.16
C LYS A 52 8.87 7.65 35.74
N LEU A 53 9.78 8.60 35.51
CA LEU A 53 9.99 9.15 34.17
C LEU A 53 10.36 8.07 33.15
N ALA A 54 11.10 7.04 33.57
CA ALA A 54 11.48 5.92 32.72
C ALA A 54 10.26 5.12 32.22
N ASP A 55 9.21 4.97 33.03
CA ASP A 55 7.98 4.27 32.62
C ASP A 55 7.24 5.05 31.53
N ILE A 56 7.16 6.39 31.69
CA ILE A 56 6.58 7.28 30.68
C ILE A 56 7.38 7.25 29.39
N GLN A 57 8.71 7.35 29.48
CA GLN A 57 9.61 7.31 28.33
C GLN A 57 9.54 5.97 27.59
N PHE A 58 9.38 4.86 28.31
CA PHE A 58 9.20 3.55 27.72
C PHE A 58 7.89 3.48 26.91
N VAL A 59 6.77 3.92 27.49
CA VAL A 59 5.48 3.92 26.79
C VAL A 59 5.51 4.86 25.58
N MET A 60 6.04 6.07 25.74
CA MET A 60 6.17 7.00 24.62
C MET A 60 7.02 6.41 23.48
N ALA A 61 8.08 5.67 23.75
CA ALA A 61 8.83 5.01 22.69
C ALA A 61 7.94 4.06 21.88
N ARG A 62 7.11 3.27 22.55
CA ARG A 62 6.20 2.31 21.91
C ARG A 62 5.06 2.98 21.16
N GLU A 63 4.52 4.06 21.70
CA GLU A 63 3.53 4.90 21.02
C GLU A 63 4.08 5.44 19.69
N TYR A 64 5.39 5.68 19.60
CA TYR A 64 6.08 6.10 18.39
C TYR A 64 6.59 4.93 17.52
N GLY A 65 6.21 3.69 17.84
CA GLY A 65 6.62 2.49 17.08
C GLY A 65 8.01 1.96 17.41
N LEU A 66 8.67 2.46 18.46
CA LEU A 66 10.04 2.06 18.83
C LEU A 66 10.09 1.26 20.14
N PRO A 67 10.98 0.26 20.26
CA PRO A 67 10.97 -0.65 21.41
C PRO A 67 11.53 -0.04 22.71
N SER A 68 12.21 1.11 22.63
CA SER A 68 12.85 1.73 23.79
C SER A 68 13.11 3.23 23.61
N TRP A 69 13.25 3.94 24.72
CA TRP A 69 13.55 5.38 24.73
C TRP A 69 14.89 5.72 24.07
N SER A 70 15.90 4.86 24.19
CA SER A 70 17.19 5.07 23.52
C SER A 70 17.06 5.03 22.00
N ARG A 71 16.25 4.11 21.46
CA ARG A 71 15.93 4.05 20.03
C ARG A 71 15.12 5.27 19.57
N LEU A 72 14.14 5.72 20.34
CA LEU A 72 13.39 6.95 20.04
C LEU A 72 14.29 8.19 20.03
N LYS A 73 15.18 8.30 21.00
CA LYS A 73 16.18 9.38 21.04
C LYS A 73 17.07 9.36 19.79
N HIS A 74 17.64 8.19 19.47
CA HIS A 74 18.52 8.05 18.31
C HIS A 74 17.81 8.41 17.01
N HIS A 75 16.55 7.95 16.83
CA HIS A 75 15.75 8.29 15.67
C HIS A 75 15.45 9.80 15.59
N ALA A 76 15.07 10.44 16.69
CA ALA A 76 14.84 11.89 16.73
C ALA A 76 16.12 12.70 16.43
N GLU A 77 17.28 12.26 16.93
CA GLU A 77 18.58 12.89 16.64
C GLU A 77 18.99 12.72 15.18
N MET A 78 18.71 11.54 14.59
CA MET A 78 18.93 11.26 13.17
C MET A 78 18.06 12.16 12.28
N LEU A 79 16.75 12.28 12.57
CA LEU A 79 15.86 13.16 11.81
C LEU A 79 16.28 14.63 11.90
N GLU A 80 16.64 15.09 13.09
CA GLU A 80 17.14 16.45 13.30
C GLU A 80 18.44 16.70 12.52
N HIS A 81 19.33 15.70 12.46
CA HIS A 81 20.54 15.79 11.64
C HIS A 81 20.20 15.94 10.14
N HIS A 82 19.33 15.10 9.59
CA HIS A 82 18.91 15.23 8.18
C HIS A 82 18.23 16.56 7.89
N LYS A 83 17.39 17.04 8.80
CA LYS A 83 16.77 18.36 8.72
C LYS A 83 17.80 19.47 8.65
N GLN A 84 18.81 19.45 9.52
CA GLN A 84 19.91 20.42 9.48
C GLN A 84 20.69 20.35 8.18
N GLN A 85 20.91 19.15 7.62
CA GLN A 85 21.57 19.01 6.32
C GLN A 85 20.76 19.65 5.18
N ILE A 86 19.43 19.50 5.21
CA ILE A 86 18.51 20.15 4.26
C ILE A 86 18.58 21.67 4.42
N ASP A 87 18.43 22.18 5.64
CA ASP A 87 18.42 23.62 5.94
C ASP A 87 19.74 24.31 5.55
N GLN A 88 20.85 23.57 5.62
CA GLN A 88 22.18 24.06 5.23
C GLN A 88 22.44 24.00 3.71
N GLY A 89 21.51 23.44 2.92
CA GLY A 89 21.73 23.22 1.49
C GLY A 89 22.90 22.26 1.24
N SER A 90 23.01 21.22 2.07
CA SER A 90 24.06 20.21 1.92
C SER A 90 23.96 19.54 0.55
N GLU A 91 25.08 19.00 0.08
CA GLU A 91 25.13 18.36 -1.22
C GLU A 91 24.05 17.29 -1.40
N ALA A 92 23.53 17.21 -2.62
CA ALA A 92 22.49 16.26 -2.95
C ALA A 92 23.02 14.83 -2.82
N LEU A 93 22.20 13.96 -2.22
CA LEU A 93 22.60 12.61 -1.84
C LEU A 93 22.80 11.66 -3.03
N ASP A 94 22.27 12.05 -4.16
CA ASP A 94 22.24 11.35 -5.45
C ASP A 94 23.10 12.03 -6.52
N LYS A 95 23.84 13.09 -6.17
CA LYS A 95 24.67 13.88 -7.10
C LYS A 95 25.73 13.08 -7.86
N ASP A 96 26.10 11.92 -7.35
CA ASP A 96 27.24 11.13 -7.81
C ASP A 96 26.94 10.40 -9.12
N LEU A 97 25.67 10.21 -9.45
CA LEU A 97 25.21 9.63 -10.71
C LEU A 97 23.94 10.33 -11.19
N ALA A 98 23.79 10.45 -12.51
CA ALA A 98 22.49 10.79 -13.09
C ALA A 98 21.44 9.76 -12.64
N THR A 99 20.48 10.22 -11.85
CA THR A 99 19.57 9.38 -11.08
C THR A 99 18.13 9.64 -11.54
N LEU A 100 17.37 8.55 -11.73
CA LEU A 100 15.92 8.57 -11.89
C LEU A 100 15.28 7.94 -10.65
N HIS A 101 14.39 8.66 -9.99
CA HIS A 101 13.59 8.19 -8.87
C HIS A 101 12.20 7.74 -9.36
N ILE A 102 11.84 6.49 -9.10
CA ILE A 102 10.61 5.88 -9.58
C ILE A 102 9.66 5.64 -8.41
N ARG A 103 8.38 5.98 -8.58
CA ARG A 103 7.31 5.80 -7.57
C ARG A 103 5.98 5.54 -8.27
N CYS A 104 5.05 4.87 -7.59
CA CYS A 104 3.72 4.53 -8.12
C CYS A 104 2.73 5.72 -8.18
N GLY A 105 3.19 6.92 -7.83
CA GLY A 105 2.39 8.14 -7.67
C GLY A 105 3.26 9.40 -7.58
N HIS A 106 2.62 10.55 -7.43
CA HIS A 106 3.29 11.86 -7.30
C HIS A 106 3.51 12.30 -5.85
N ASP A 107 3.05 11.51 -4.89
CA ASP A 107 2.89 11.88 -3.47
C ASP A 107 4.19 12.36 -2.82
N ILE A 108 5.34 11.84 -3.25
CA ILE A 108 6.66 12.25 -2.73
C ILE A 108 7.48 13.14 -3.67
N ALA A 109 7.01 13.47 -4.87
CA ALA A 109 7.82 14.14 -5.91
C ALA A 109 8.46 15.44 -5.41
N GLN A 110 7.62 16.40 -5.00
CA GLN A 110 8.07 17.68 -4.45
C GLN A 110 8.87 17.50 -3.14
N ARG A 111 8.55 16.46 -2.39
CA ARG A 111 9.16 16.20 -1.08
C ARG A 111 10.54 15.58 -1.18
N LEU A 112 10.85 14.85 -2.26
CA LEU A 112 12.20 14.41 -2.59
C LEU A 112 13.09 15.61 -2.95
N GLU A 113 12.58 16.55 -3.74
CA GLU A 113 13.30 17.81 -4.03
C GLU A 113 13.60 18.57 -2.71
N GLN A 114 12.60 18.72 -1.84
CA GLN A 114 12.78 19.32 -0.51
C GLN A 114 13.75 18.54 0.39
N ALA A 115 13.86 17.22 0.21
CA ALA A 115 14.80 16.36 0.93
C ALA A 115 16.24 16.50 0.42
N GLY A 116 16.47 17.29 -0.63
CA GLY A 116 17.77 17.55 -1.23
C GLY A 116 18.21 16.46 -2.20
N PHE A 117 17.27 15.87 -2.95
CA PHE A 117 17.56 15.04 -4.13
C PHE A 117 17.47 15.90 -5.41
N HIS A 118 18.32 15.61 -6.38
CA HIS A 118 18.37 16.34 -7.66
C HIS A 118 18.01 15.47 -8.87
N GLY A 119 17.96 14.15 -8.71
CA GLY A 119 17.58 13.21 -9.75
C GLY A 119 16.17 13.48 -10.25
N ASP A 120 15.92 13.12 -11.51
CA ASP A 120 14.61 13.26 -12.10
C ASP A 120 13.62 12.32 -11.43
N PHE A 121 12.33 12.67 -11.48
CA PHE A 121 11.27 11.89 -10.86
C PHE A 121 10.33 11.32 -11.93
N LEU A 122 10.11 10.00 -11.87
CA LEU A 122 9.21 9.25 -12.75
C LEU A 122 8.04 8.66 -11.96
N PRO A 123 6.85 9.28 -11.98
CA PRO A 123 5.64 8.69 -11.47
C PRO A 123 5.11 7.65 -12.47
N PHE A 124 5.17 6.37 -12.10
CA PHE A 124 4.65 5.26 -12.90
C PHE A 124 3.32 4.77 -12.34
N ILE A 125 2.23 5.38 -12.80
CA ILE A 125 0.88 5.17 -12.27
C ILE A 125 0.11 4.18 -13.16
N ASP A 126 0.15 2.90 -12.79
CA ASP A 126 -0.73 1.87 -13.34
C ASP A 126 -1.09 0.89 -12.19
N PRO A 127 -2.38 0.75 -11.83
CA PRO A 127 -2.81 -0.17 -10.78
C PRO A 127 -2.79 -1.62 -11.30
N TYR A 128 -1.59 -2.21 -11.40
CA TYR A 128 -1.41 -3.60 -11.83
C TYR A 128 -2.08 -4.64 -10.91
N CYS A 129 -2.45 -4.25 -9.69
CA CYS A 129 -3.23 -5.07 -8.77
C CYS A 129 -4.70 -5.28 -9.20
N MET A 130 -5.16 -4.62 -10.27
CA MET A 130 -6.48 -4.86 -10.88
C MET A 130 -6.42 -4.87 -12.40
N GLY A 131 -7.37 -5.57 -13.02
CA GLY A 131 -7.46 -5.70 -14.47
C GLY A 131 -6.52 -6.77 -15.02
N PRO A 132 -6.56 -6.99 -16.35
CA PRO A 132 -5.77 -8.05 -16.97
C PRO A 132 -4.29 -7.72 -16.88
N LEU A 133 -3.50 -8.71 -16.46
CA LEU A 133 -2.06 -8.76 -16.66
C LEU A 133 -1.75 -9.82 -17.71
N SER A 134 -0.95 -9.49 -18.72
CA SER A 134 -0.64 -10.46 -19.78
C SER A 134 0.77 -10.27 -20.32
N ALA A 135 1.31 -11.34 -20.92
CA ALA A 135 2.55 -11.29 -21.68
C ALA A 135 2.29 -11.04 -23.19
N ALA A 136 1.07 -10.63 -23.54
CA ALA A 136 0.68 -10.43 -24.94
C ALA A 136 1.34 -9.16 -25.52
N PRO A 137 1.64 -9.12 -26.83
CA PRO A 137 2.27 -7.94 -27.46
C PRO A 137 1.45 -6.64 -27.33
N ASP A 138 0.13 -6.76 -27.18
CA ASP A 138 -0.82 -5.66 -27.01
C ASP A 138 -1.11 -5.34 -25.53
N PHE A 139 -0.31 -5.86 -24.59
CA PHE A 139 -0.49 -5.68 -23.15
C PHE A 139 -0.70 -4.22 -22.74
N GLU A 140 0.14 -3.29 -23.20
CA GLU A 140 0.01 -1.87 -22.84
C GLU A 140 -1.30 -1.24 -23.34
N TRP A 141 -1.80 -1.69 -24.49
CA TRP A 141 -3.10 -1.27 -24.99
C TRP A 141 -4.24 -1.83 -24.13
N GLN A 142 -4.16 -3.11 -23.74
CA GLN A 142 -5.14 -3.73 -22.83
C GLN A 142 -5.18 -3.01 -21.47
N ARG A 143 -4.02 -2.63 -20.93
CA ARG A 143 -3.93 -1.83 -19.70
C ARG A 143 -4.54 -0.45 -19.86
N ALA A 144 -4.16 0.26 -20.92
CA ALA A 144 -4.69 1.60 -21.20
C ALA A 144 -6.22 1.59 -21.36
N ASP A 145 -6.77 0.59 -22.07
CA ASP A 145 -8.22 0.49 -22.26
C ASP A 145 -8.93 0.13 -20.95
N TYR A 146 -8.35 -0.76 -20.14
CA TYR A 146 -8.88 -1.09 -18.82
C TYR A 146 -8.92 0.14 -17.89
N ILE A 147 -7.83 0.89 -17.79
CA ILE A 147 -7.76 2.12 -16.97
C ILE A 147 -8.80 3.14 -17.44
N ARG A 148 -8.90 3.38 -18.76
CA ARG A 148 -9.91 4.27 -19.32
C ARG A 148 -11.32 3.81 -18.96
N GLN A 149 -11.64 2.54 -19.21
CA GLN A 149 -12.98 2.00 -19.10
C GLN A 149 -13.47 1.92 -17.64
N TYR A 150 -12.60 1.50 -16.72
CA TYR A 150 -13.01 1.14 -15.36
C TYR A 150 -12.60 2.15 -14.30
N LEU A 151 -11.60 3.01 -14.54
CA LEU A 151 -11.13 3.99 -13.56
C LEU A 151 -11.46 5.42 -13.98
N LEU A 152 -10.94 5.85 -15.13
CA LEU A 152 -11.07 7.25 -15.57
C LEU A 152 -12.52 7.63 -15.88
N SER A 153 -13.31 6.69 -16.41
CA SER A 153 -14.73 6.87 -16.67
C SER A 153 -15.54 7.21 -15.40
N GLU A 154 -15.16 6.68 -14.23
CA GLU A 154 -15.85 6.91 -12.96
C GLU A 154 -15.66 8.33 -12.43
N ILE A 155 -14.56 8.97 -12.80
CA ILE A 155 -14.22 10.35 -12.40
C ILE A 155 -14.44 11.35 -13.55
N GLY A 156 -14.98 10.90 -14.68
CA GLY A 156 -15.24 11.76 -15.85
C GLY A 156 -13.97 12.32 -16.50
N ASP A 157 -12.83 11.65 -16.32
CA ASP A 157 -11.57 12.07 -16.94
C ASP A 157 -11.64 11.80 -18.46
N PRO A 158 -11.34 12.81 -19.31
CA PRO A 158 -11.58 12.74 -20.75
C PRO A 158 -10.49 11.99 -21.53
N ARG A 159 -9.40 11.55 -20.87
CA ARG A 159 -8.29 10.87 -21.54
C ARG A 159 -8.75 9.61 -22.25
N THR A 160 -8.29 9.44 -23.48
CA THR A 160 -8.55 8.27 -24.32
C THR A 160 -7.56 7.15 -24.01
N THR A 161 -7.85 5.95 -24.52
CA THR A 161 -6.92 4.81 -24.47
C THR A 161 -5.58 5.17 -25.12
N HIS A 162 -5.59 6.00 -26.17
CA HIS A 162 -4.38 6.43 -26.86
C HIS A 162 -3.54 7.42 -26.03
N ASP A 163 -4.19 8.32 -25.30
CA ASP A 163 -3.48 9.27 -24.42
C ASP A 163 -2.74 8.52 -23.30
N ILE A 164 -3.40 7.53 -22.68
CA ILE A 164 -2.80 6.68 -21.64
C ILE A 164 -1.66 5.84 -22.21
N LEU A 165 -1.87 5.22 -23.38
CA LEU A 165 -0.84 4.42 -24.04
C LEU A 165 0.41 5.25 -24.37
N THR A 166 0.21 6.50 -24.84
CA THR A 166 1.31 7.43 -25.16
C THR A 166 2.05 7.84 -23.89
N ASP A 167 1.35 8.21 -22.83
CA ASP A 167 1.94 8.52 -21.53
C ASP A 167 2.77 7.35 -20.97
N THR A 168 2.25 6.12 -21.04
CA THR A 168 3.00 4.92 -20.63
C THR A 168 4.24 4.70 -21.51
N ALA A 169 4.13 4.87 -22.83
CA ALA A 169 5.27 4.73 -23.73
C ALA A 169 6.37 5.76 -23.43
N ASP A 170 6.00 7.03 -23.22
CA ASP A 170 6.93 8.11 -22.87
C ASP A 170 7.66 7.82 -21.55
N LYS A 171 6.93 7.33 -20.54
CA LYS A 171 7.51 6.91 -19.25
C LYS A 171 8.48 5.74 -19.40
N LEU A 172 8.15 4.75 -20.23
CA LEU A 172 9.05 3.63 -20.51
C LEU A 172 10.30 4.08 -21.28
N VAL A 173 10.17 5.03 -22.20
CA VAL A 173 11.31 5.67 -22.90
C VAL A 173 12.21 6.40 -21.90
N GLN A 174 11.64 7.18 -20.97
CA GLN A 174 12.41 7.84 -19.92
C GLN A 174 13.12 6.83 -19.01
N LEU A 175 12.43 5.77 -18.58
CA LEU A 175 13.01 4.70 -17.77
C LEU A 175 14.17 3.98 -18.48
N ALA A 176 14.05 3.80 -19.80
CA ALA A 176 15.08 3.17 -20.63
C ALA A 176 16.21 4.14 -21.05
N ASN A 177 16.15 5.43 -20.71
CA ASN A 177 17.17 6.40 -21.13
C ASN A 177 18.54 6.01 -20.54
N PRO A 178 19.58 5.75 -21.36
CA PRO A 178 20.92 5.35 -20.91
C PRO A 178 21.66 6.43 -20.10
N ASP A 179 21.21 7.69 -20.17
CA ASP A 179 21.77 8.79 -19.38
C ASP A 179 21.56 8.57 -17.88
N TYR A 180 20.47 7.89 -17.48
CA TYR A 180 20.25 7.54 -16.08
C TYR A 180 21.07 6.31 -15.68
N ARG A 181 22.22 6.57 -15.06
CA ARG A 181 23.12 5.54 -14.53
C ARG A 181 22.61 4.91 -13.24
N ARG A 182 21.71 5.58 -12.52
CA ARG A 182 21.06 5.04 -11.32
C ARG A 182 19.53 5.09 -11.44
N LEU A 183 18.87 3.98 -11.14
CA LEU A 183 17.41 3.89 -11.01
C LEU A 183 17.07 3.54 -9.56
N VAL A 184 16.31 4.38 -8.88
CA VAL A 184 15.92 4.17 -7.48
C VAL A 184 14.40 4.03 -7.37
N PHE A 185 13.94 2.84 -7.01
CA PHE A 185 12.52 2.55 -6.78
C PHE A 185 12.15 2.85 -5.34
N TRP A 186 11.20 3.77 -5.14
CA TRP A 186 10.62 4.09 -3.84
C TRP A 186 9.30 3.35 -3.70
N VAL A 187 9.31 2.30 -2.86
CA VAL A 187 8.19 1.36 -2.78
C VAL A 187 7.73 1.04 -1.37
N GLU A 188 6.51 0.57 -1.29
CA GLU A 188 5.82 0.10 -0.09
C GLU A 188 5.59 -1.43 -0.17
N HIS A 189 5.11 -2.02 0.91
CA HIS A 189 4.93 -3.46 1.05
C HIS A 189 3.67 -4.03 0.38
N ASP A 190 2.86 -3.16 -0.21
CA ASP A 190 1.53 -3.50 -0.67
C ASP A 190 1.51 -4.00 -2.14
N ASN A 191 0.37 -4.53 -2.56
CA ASN A 191 0.20 -5.13 -3.89
C ASN A 191 0.37 -4.11 -5.04
N TYR A 192 0.01 -2.84 -4.85
CA TYR A 192 0.14 -1.81 -5.88
C TYR A 192 1.63 -1.57 -6.17
N ASP A 193 2.37 -1.28 -5.12
CA ASP A 193 3.79 -0.96 -5.17
C ASP A 193 4.63 -2.14 -5.66
N GLN A 194 4.36 -3.32 -5.13
CA GLN A 194 5.14 -4.51 -5.44
C GLN A 194 4.92 -4.99 -6.88
N LEU A 195 3.71 -4.89 -7.43
CA LEU A 195 3.48 -5.25 -8.84
C LEU A 195 4.07 -4.20 -9.80
N MET A 196 4.00 -2.90 -9.48
CA MET A 196 4.72 -1.88 -10.24
C MET A 196 6.22 -2.19 -10.24
N LEU A 197 6.81 -2.48 -9.07
CA LEU A 197 8.22 -2.82 -8.97
C LEU A 197 8.58 -4.04 -9.84
N MET A 198 7.83 -5.14 -9.74
CA MET A 198 8.11 -6.35 -10.52
C MET A 198 7.98 -6.09 -12.02
N ARG A 199 6.95 -5.37 -12.46
CA ARG A 199 6.76 -4.96 -13.86
C ARG A 199 7.94 -4.18 -14.41
N LEU A 200 8.39 -3.18 -13.66
CA LEU A 200 9.45 -2.27 -14.12
C LEU A 200 10.83 -2.92 -14.03
N LEU A 201 11.11 -3.72 -13.01
CA LEU A 201 12.32 -4.53 -12.96
C LEU A 201 12.35 -5.55 -14.10
N ALA A 202 11.22 -6.19 -14.42
CA ALA A 202 11.14 -7.09 -15.56
C ALA A 202 11.37 -6.38 -16.90
N TYR A 203 10.96 -5.11 -17.04
CA TYR A 203 11.28 -4.29 -18.20
C TYR A 203 12.76 -3.93 -18.26
N VAL A 204 13.30 -3.43 -17.15
CA VAL A 204 14.70 -3.03 -17.05
C VAL A 204 15.64 -4.21 -17.32
N SER A 205 15.25 -5.44 -16.94
CA SER A 205 16.02 -6.66 -17.24
C SER A 205 16.19 -6.93 -18.73
N SER A 206 15.30 -6.39 -19.57
CA SER A 206 15.36 -6.53 -21.03
C SER A 206 16.20 -5.46 -21.72
N LEU A 207 16.66 -4.43 -21.00
CA LEU A 207 17.47 -3.36 -21.57
C LEU A 207 18.89 -3.84 -21.85
N GLN A 208 19.45 -3.40 -22.98
CA GLN A 208 20.79 -3.82 -23.42
C GLN A 208 21.91 -3.31 -22.50
N ASP A 209 21.69 -2.15 -21.86
CA ASP A 209 22.66 -1.47 -20.99
C ASP A 209 22.41 -1.73 -19.49
N VAL A 210 21.59 -2.72 -19.14
CA VAL A 210 21.20 -2.96 -17.74
C VAL A 210 22.40 -3.27 -16.83
N ALA A 211 23.43 -3.94 -17.36
CA ALA A 211 24.65 -4.27 -16.64
C ALA A 211 25.48 -3.02 -16.25
N ASP A 212 25.23 -1.90 -16.92
CA ASP A 212 25.91 -0.64 -16.72
C ASP A 212 25.17 0.28 -15.71
N ARG A 213 24.00 -0.13 -15.23
CA ARG A 213 23.13 0.65 -14.34
C ARG A 213 23.22 0.20 -12.88
N GLN A 214 23.10 1.17 -11.97
CA GLN A 214 22.89 0.93 -10.54
C GLN A 214 21.39 0.89 -10.26
N LEU A 215 20.85 -0.29 -10.00
CA LEU A 215 19.45 -0.49 -9.65
C LEU A 215 19.31 -0.59 -8.13
N GLU A 216 18.44 0.23 -7.55
CA GLU A 216 18.29 0.32 -6.09
C GLU A 216 16.82 0.38 -5.69
N ILE A 217 16.50 -0.21 -4.55
CA ILE A 217 15.17 -0.20 -3.96
C ILE A 217 15.25 0.43 -2.58
N ILE A 218 14.33 1.35 -2.30
CA ILE A 218 13.97 1.81 -0.96
C ILE A 218 12.58 1.27 -0.69
N GLU A 219 12.49 0.30 0.21
CA GLU A 219 11.24 -0.38 0.54
C GLU A 219 10.89 -0.11 1.99
N VAL A 220 9.68 0.42 2.23
CA VAL A 220 9.26 0.85 3.57
C VAL A 220 7.89 0.28 3.90
N ASN A 221 7.81 -0.41 5.04
CA ASN A 221 6.55 -0.89 5.62
C ASN A 221 6.26 -0.29 7.01
N HIS A 222 7.21 0.46 7.55
CA HIS A 222 7.12 1.09 8.85
C HIS A 222 8.03 2.32 8.90
N PHE A 223 7.54 3.39 9.52
CA PHE A 223 8.34 4.53 9.90
C PHE A 223 7.92 5.02 11.30
N PRO A 224 8.85 5.26 12.23
CA PRO A 224 8.51 5.73 13.57
C PRO A 224 7.80 7.09 13.59
N GLY A 225 6.66 7.18 14.27
CA GLY A 225 5.84 8.39 14.35
C GLY A 225 4.69 8.22 15.33
N ASN A 226 4.02 9.32 15.68
CA ASN A 226 2.92 9.30 16.66
C ASN A 226 1.56 8.86 16.08
N THR A 227 1.52 8.46 14.81
CA THR A 227 0.36 7.89 14.13
C THR A 227 0.77 6.62 13.36
N ARG A 228 -0.22 5.84 12.90
CA ARG A 228 0.01 4.68 12.04
C ARG A 228 0.64 5.13 10.72
N PHE A 229 1.76 4.49 10.36
CA PHE A 229 2.34 4.61 9.02
C PHE A 229 1.42 3.91 8.01
N ILE A 230 0.90 4.71 7.09
CA ILE A 230 0.11 4.30 5.94
C ILE A 230 1.00 4.31 4.70
N GLY A 231 1.86 5.33 4.57
CA GLY A 231 2.77 5.38 3.44
C GLY A 231 3.78 6.53 3.38
N LEU A 232 4.69 6.46 2.41
CA LEU A 232 5.76 7.43 2.11
C LEU A 232 5.19 8.85 1.93
N GLY A 233 3.97 8.94 1.37
CA GLY A 233 3.19 10.17 1.27
C GLY A 233 2.92 10.89 2.60
N GLN A 234 3.18 10.30 3.76
CA GLN A 234 3.08 10.96 5.06
C GLN A 234 4.41 11.54 5.57
N LEU A 235 5.55 11.09 5.04
CA LEU A 235 6.86 11.40 5.62
C LEU A 235 7.29 12.84 5.32
N PRO A 236 7.93 13.54 6.28
CA PRO A 236 8.54 14.83 6.03
C PRO A 236 9.83 14.67 5.19
N ALA A 237 10.38 15.77 4.69
CA ALA A 237 11.58 15.77 3.85
C ALA A 237 12.77 15.10 4.54
N GLU A 238 13.02 15.38 5.83
CA GLU A 238 14.06 14.72 6.62
C GLU A 238 13.83 13.21 6.78
N GLY A 239 12.56 12.78 6.77
CA GLY A 239 12.17 11.38 6.80
C GLY A 239 12.56 10.68 5.50
N LEU A 240 12.20 11.24 4.35
CA LEU A 240 12.62 10.70 3.05
C LEU A 240 14.14 10.72 2.87
N ARG A 241 14.81 11.81 3.28
CA ARG A 241 16.27 11.91 3.26
C ARG A 241 16.93 10.80 4.07
N SER A 242 16.37 10.48 5.24
CA SER A 242 16.90 9.41 6.11
C SER A 242 16.79 8.01 5.51
N LEU A 243 15.80 7.78 4.65
CA LEU A 243 15.59 6.49 4.00
C LEU A 243 16.65 6.17 2.96
N TRP A 244 17.39 7.18 2.47
CA TRP A 244 18.45 6.99 1.49
C TRP A 244 19.43 5.89 1.96
N GLN A 245 19.91 5.93 3.20
CA GLN A 245 20.88 4.94 3.70
C GLN A 245 20.38 3.48 3.73
N HIS A 246 19.08 3.24 3.52
CA HIS A 246 18.45 1.93 3.52
C HIS A 246 18.25 1.33 2.13
N ARG A 247 18.82 1.96 1.09
CA ARG A 247 18.82 1.41 -0.27
C ARG A 247 19.46 0.03 -0.32
N ARG A 248 18.78 -0.90 -0.99
CA ARG A 248 19.32 -2.20 -1.36
C ARG A 248 19.57 -2.24 -2.86
N THR A 249 20.74 -2.74 -3.27
CA THR A 249 21.07 -2.94 -4.68
C THR A 249 20.30 -4.14 -5.24
N VAL A 250 19.86 -4.03 -6.49
CA VAL A 250 19.27 -5.11 -7.26
C VAL A 250 20.34 -5.68 -8.19
N ASP A 251 20.78 -6.90 -7.89
CA ASP A 251 21.75 -7.62 -8.73
C ASP A 251 21.04 -8.37 -9.88
N ALA A 252 21.84 -8.95 -10.79
CA ALA A 252 21.31 -9.68 -11.95
C ALA A 252 20.44 -10.90 -11.56
N VAL A 253 20.72 -11.53 -10.42
CA VAL A 253 19.92 -12.66 -9.91
C VAL A 253 18.55 -12.15 -9.46
N THR A 254 18.52 -11.12 -8.62
CA THR A 254 17.30 -10.45 -8.15
C THR A 254 16.47 -9.97 -9.33
N LEU A 255 17.11 -9.39 -10.33
CA LEU A 255 16.44 -8.87 -11.53
C LEU A 255 15.77 -9.99 -12.34
N LYS A 256 16.45 -11.12 -12.52
CA LYS A 256 15.86 -12.31 -13.15
C LYS A 256 14.67 -12.83 -12.34
N ARG A 257 14.76 -12.87 -11.00
CA ARG A 257 13.65 -13.29 -10.13
C ARG A 257 12.46 -12.34 -10.20
N ALA A 258 12.69 -11.03 -10.33
CA ALA A 258 11.63 -10.07 -10.57
C ALA A 258 10.88 -10.35 -11.90
N SER A 259 11.61 -10.73 -12.96
CA SER A 259 10.98 -11.18 -14.21
C SER A 259 10.14 -12.45 -14.03
N GLU A 260 10.63 -13.43 -13.25
CA GLU A 260 9.86 -14.66 -12.96
C GLU A 260 8.59 -14.36 -12.15
N LEU A 261 8.67 -13.46 -11.16
CA LEU A 261 7.52 -12.99 -10.39
C LEU A 261 6.49 -12.30 -11.28
N TRP A 262 6.93 -11.36 -12.14
CA TRP A 262 6.05 -10.70 -13.09
C TRP A 262 5.34 -11.69 -14.04
N GLN A 263 6.08 -12.67 -14.57
CA GLN A 263 5.49 -13.73 -15.40
C GLN A 263 4.46 -14.56 -14.63
N GLY A 264 4.69 -14.84 -13.34
CA GLY A 264 3.71 -15.49 -12.47
C GLY A 264 2.42 -14.70 -12.35
N PHE A 265 2.49 -13.38 -12.15
CA PHE A 265 1.30 -12.52 -12.11
C PHE A 265 0.58 -12.42 -13.46
N CYS A 266 1.28 -12.59 -14.58
CA CYS A 266 0.67 -12.64 -15.92
C CYS A 266 0.12 -14.02 -16.31
N ALA A 267 0.35 -15.06 -15.51
CA ALA A 267 -0.07 -16.42 -15.84
C ALA A 267 -1.61 -16.54 -15.85
N PRO A 268 -2.19 -17.35 -16.76
CA PRO A 268 -3.64 -17.51 -16.89
C PRO A 268 -4.27 -18.35 -15.76
N ASP A 269 -3.45 -18.98 -14.93
CA ASP A 269 -3.85 -19.83 -13.83
C ASP A 269 -2.91 -19.61 -12.62
N PRO A 270 -3.34 -19.97 -11.40
CA PRO A 270 -2.59 -19.68 -10.18
C PRO A 270 -1.38 -20.60 -9.96
N ALA A 271 -1.18 -21.65 -10.77
CA ALA A 271 -0.13 -22.64 -10.51
C ALA A 271 1.28 -22.01 -10.55
N ALA A 272 1.49 -21.02 -11.42
CA ALA A 272 2.75 -20.29 -11.49
C ALA A 272 3.03 -19.51 -10.18
N LEU A 273 2.02 -18.84 -9.64
CA LEU A 273 2.13 -18.12 -8.36
C LEU A 273 2.34 -19.07 -7.18
N LEU A 274 1.68 -20.24 -7.18
CA LEU A 274 1.88 -21.27 -6.16
C LEU A 274 3.31 -21.82 -6.18
N ALA A 275 3.85 -22.12 -7.37
CA ALA A 275 5.23 -22.58 -7.50
C ALA A 275 6.26 -21.54 -7.01
N LEU A 276 5.96 -20.26 -7.18
CA LEU A 276 6.78 -19.16 -6.66
C LEU A 276 6.75 -19.09 -5.12
N LEU A 277 5.59 -19.35 -4.49
CA LEU A 277 5.47 -19.39 -3.02
C LEU A 277 6.32 -20.51 -2.39
N ASP A 278 6.50 -21.62 -3.08
CA ASP A 278 7.35 -22.74 -2.63
C ASP A 278 8.85 -22.49 -2.89
N ALA A 279 9.20 -21.42 -3.62
CA ALA A 279 10.58 -21.15 -3.97
C ALA A 279 11.37 -20.59 -2.78
N SER A 280 12.46 -21.27 -2.40
CA SER A 280 13.29 -20.87 -1.25
C SER A 280 13.88 -19.46 -1.35
N TRP A 281 14.14 -19.00 -2.58
CA TRP A 281 14.67 -17.66 -2.85
C TRP A 281 13.63 -16.54 -2.68
N LEU A 282 12.33 -16.85 -2.60
CA LEU A 282 11.28 -15.83 -2.44
C LEU A 282 11.47 -15.02 -1.16
N SER A 283 12.08 -15.62 -0.13
CA SER A 283 12.45 -14.94 1.12
C SER A 283 13.35 -13.72 0.95
N GLN A 284 14.02 -13.55 -0.20
CA GLN A 284 14.79 -12.36 -0.56
C GLN A 284 13.89 -11.16 -0.93
N PHE A 285 12.61 -11.41 -1.22
CA PHE A 285 11.57 -10.42 -1.44
C PHE A 285 10.62 -10.45 -0.24
N GLU A 286 10.98 -9.71 0.82
CA GLU A 286 10.35 -9.79 2.15
C GLU A 286 8.82 -9.74 2.13
N ASN A 287 8.22 -8.95 1.23
CA ASN A 287 6.78 -8.73 1.16
C ASN A 287 6.06 -9.64 0.14
N MET A 288 6.77 -10.25 -0.81
CA MET A 288 6.16 -10.84 -2.00
C MET A 288 5.28 -12.06 -1.70
N ALA A 289 5.63 -12.88 -0.70
CA ALA A 289 4.77 -14.00 -0.29
C ALA A 289 3.38 -13.52 0.17
N GLN A 290 3.34 -12.44 0.94
CA GLN A 290 2.07 -11.86 1.41
C GLN A 290 1.31 -11.19 0.27
N VAL A 291 2.01 -10.52 -0.65
CA VAL A 291 1.42 -9.94 -1.87
C VAL A 291 0.76 -11.00 -2.73
N ILE A 292 1.45 -12.11 -3.03
CA ILE A 292 0.91 -13.20 -3.83
C ILE A 292 -0.33 -13.79 -3.15
N HIS A 293 -0.25 -14.09 -1.84
CA HIS A 293 -1.38 -14.63 -1.10
C HIS A 293 -2.59 -13.68 -1.16
N ARG A 294 -2.37 -12.39 -0.89
CA ARG A 294 -3.43 -11.38 -0.92
C ARG A 294 -3.99 -11.14 -2.32
N HIS A 295 -3.16 -11.19 -3.35
CA HIS A 295 -3.57 -11.12 -4.75
C HIS A 295 -4.52 -12.27 -5.10
N LEU A 296 -4.19 -13.50 -4.71
CA LEU A 296 -5.05 -14.67 -4.93
C LEU A 296 -6.36 -14.60 -4.13
N GLN A 297 -6.42 -13.84 -3.04
CA GLN A 297 -7.67 -13.59 -2.29
C GLN A 297 -8.65 -12.67 -3.05
N GLU A 298 -8.26 -12.12 -4.20
CA GLU A 298 -9.23 -11.51 -5.12
C GLU A 298 -9.97 -12.53 -6.00
N LEU A 299 -9.51 -13.78 -6.07
CA LEU A 299 -10.30 -14.86 -6.67
C LEU A 299 -11.54 -15.15 -5.81
N PRO A 300 -12.65 -15.63 -6.40
CA PRO A 300 -13.87 -15.93 -5.65
C PRO A 300 -13.66 -16.86 -4.46
N HIS A 301 -14.21 -16.50 -3.32
CA HIS A 301 -14.32 -17.41 -2.19
C HIS A 301 -15.29 -18.56 -2.54
N GLN A 302 -14.93 -19.80 -2.24
CA GLN A 302 -15.62 -20.98 -2.77
C GLN A 302 -17.10 -21.08 -2.36
N GLN A 303 -17.46 -20.67 -1.13
CA GLN A 303 -18.86 -20.69 -0.65
C GLN A 303 -19.64 -19.40 -0.95
N SER A 304 -19.00 -18.23 -0.82
CA SER A 304 -19.71 -16.93 -0.91
C SER A 304 -19.58 -16.29 -2.29
N GLY A 305 -18.60 -16.68 -3.10
CA GLY A 305 -18.30 -16.09 -4.41
C GLY A 305 -17.67 -14.70 -4.35
N LEU A 306 -17.46 -14.16 -3.14
CA LEU A 306 -16.92 -12.83 -2.89
C LEU A 306 -15.39 -12.84 -2.96
N SER A 307 -14.81 -11.74 -3.42
CA SER A 307 -13.39 -11.46 -3.20
C SER A 307 -13.13 -11.05 -1.73
N LEU A 308 -11.88 -11.04 -1.28
CA LEU A 308 -11.57 -10.57 0.07
C LEU A 308 -11.92 -9.08 0.25
N THR A 309 -11.62 -8.23 -0.73
CA THR A 309 -12.01 -6.81 -0.71
C THR A 309 -13.52 -6.66 -0.49
N GLN A 310 -14.32 -7.41 -1.24
CA GLN A 310 -15.78 -7.40 -1.13
C GLN A 310 -16.25 -7.92 0.23
N SER A 311 -15.64 -9.00 0.74
CA SER A 311 -15.97 -9.59 2.04
C SER A 311 -15.69 -8.63 3.20
N LEU A 312 -14.56 -7.92 3.16
CA LEU A 312 -14.21 -6.91 4.17
C LEU A 312 -15.17 -5.72 4.12
N ALA A 313 -15.52 -5.23 2.92
CA ALA A 313 -16.51 -4.15 2.77
C ALA A 313 -17.89 -4.53 3.34
N LEU A 314 -18.39 -5.73 3.02
CA LEU A 314 -19.64 -6.23 3.58
C LEU A 314 -19.56 -6.45 5.09
N THR A 315 -18.40 -6.83 5.63
CA THR A 315 -18.18 -6.95 7.08
C THR A 315 -18.32 -5.60 7.79
N VAL A 316 -17.71 -4.55 7.23
CA VAL A 316 -17.85 -3.18 7.75
C VAL A 316 -19.31 -2.74 7.73
N LEU A 317 -20.02 -2.92 6.60
CA LEU A 317 -21.43 -2.55 6.50
C LEU A 317 -22.34 -3.37 7.43
N SER A 318 -22.02 -4.65 7.63
CA SER A 318 -22.78 -5.53 8.52
C SER A 318 -22.69 -5.09 9.99
N THR A 319 -21.50 -4.62 10.40
CA THR A 319 -21.20 -4.22 11.79
C THR A 319 -21.58 -2.77 12.11
N SER A 320 -21.32 -1.85 11.18
CA SER A 320 -21.45 -0.41 11.40
C SER A 320 -22.72 0.19 10.77
N GLY A 321 -23.43 -0.60 9.95
CA GLY A 321 -24.67 -0.18 9.31
C GLY A 321 -24.44 0.74 8.12
N LYS A 322 -25.42 1.62 7.89
CA LYS A 322 -25.45 2.55 6.75
C LYS A 322 -24.40 3.65 6.91
N MET A 323 -23.62 3.91 5.87
CA MET A 323 -22.55 4.91 5.88
C MET A 323 -22.21 5.43 4.48
N THR A 324 -21.48 6.54 4.39
CA THR A 324 -20.91 7.03 3.13
C THR A 324 -19.82 6.11 2.61
N VAL A 325 -19.60 6.05 1.29
CA VAL A 325 -18.49 5.30 0.68
C VAL A 325 -17.12 5.72 1.24
N ALA A 326 -16.90 7.02 1.51
CA ALA A 326 -15.66 7.49 2.13
C ALA A 326 -15.38 6.85 3.52
N ASN A 327 -16.40 6.79 4.37
CA ASN A 327 -16.32 6.11 5.67
C ASN A 327 -16.14 4.59 5.51
N LEU A 328 -16.83 3.98 4.53
CA LEU A 328 -16.67 2.55 4.23
C LEU A 328 -15.23 2.25 3.84
N PHE A 329 -14.62 3.04 2.97
CA PHE A 329 -13.23 2.87 2.55
C PHE A 329 -12.26 3.01 3.73
N ARG A 330 -12.42 4.05 4.56
CA ARG A 330 -11.59 4.24 5.77
C ARG A 330 -11.69 3.04 6.72
N ASP A 331 -12.90 2.58 7.00
CA ASP A 331 -13.14 1.51 7.96
C ASP A 331 -12.72 0.14 7.37
N TYR A 332 -12.83 -0.03 6.05
CA TYR A 332 -12.25 -1.17 5.30
C TYR A 332 -10.72 -1.22 5.42
N GLN A 333 -10.02 -0.10 5.21
CA GLN A 333 -8.56 -0.03 5.36
C GLN A 333 -8.08 -0.44 6.76
N ALA A 334 -8.90 -0.25 7.79
CA ALA A 334 -8.57 -0.67 9.14
C ALA A 334 -8.55 -2.20 9.29
N LEU A 335 -9.31 -2.93 8.45
CA LEU A 335 -9.38 -4.39 8.43
C LEU A 335 -8.46 -5.02 7.38
N GLU A 336 -8.12 -4.30 6.31
CA GLU A 336 -7.28 -4.79 5.21
C GLU A 336 -5.85 -5.13 5.71
N PRO A 337 -5.40 -6.39 5.56
CA PRO A 337 -4.06 -6.80 5.98
C PRO A 337 -2.91 -6.10 5.23
N LEU A 338 -3.10 -5.80 3.93
CA LEU A 338 -2.13 -5.09 3.09
C LEU A 338 -2.86 -3.95 2.36
N PRO A 339 -2.88 -2.71 2.87
CA PRO A 339 -3.63 -1.63 2.25
C PRO A 339 -2.99 -1.21 0.91
N PHE A 340 -3.55 -1.65 -0.23
CA PHE A 340 -3.02 -1.37 -1.59
C PHE A 340 -3.99 -0.64 -2.52
N LEU A 341 -5.25 -0.49 -2.12
CA LEU A 341 -6.28 0.13 -2.96
C LEU A 341 -6.36 1.63 -2.68
N GLY A 342 -6.38 2.43 -3.74
CA GLY A 342 -6.95 3.77 -3.70
C GLY A 342 -8.48 3.72 -3.56
N ASP A 343 -9.08 4.82 -3.11
CA ASP A 343 -10.53 4.94 -2.91
C ASP A 343 -11.34 4.65 -4.19
N LEU A 344 -10.86 5.15 -5.33
CA LEU A 344 -11.45 4.90 -6.65
C LEU A 344 -11.42 3.41 -7.03
N MET A 345 -10.29 2.74 -6.79
CA MET A 345 -10.14 1.32 -7.09
C MET A 345 -11.07 0.48 -6.21
N PHE A 346 -11.13 0.82 -4.92
CA PHE A 346 -12.07 0.21 -3.97
C PHE A 346 -13.51 0.36 -4.46
N TRP A 347 -13.91 1.57 -4.86
CA TRP A 347 -15.25 1.81 -5.41
C TRP A 347 -15.55 0.93 -6.62
N VAL A 348 -14.62 0.83 -7.57
CA VAL A 348 -14.76 0.01 -8.78
C VAL A 348 -14.95 -1.47 -8.46
N LEU A 349 -14.20 -2.00 -7.48
CA LEU A 349 -14.35 -3.39 -7.02
C LEU A 349 -15.68 -3.66 -6.29
N LEU A 350 -16.34 -2.63 -5.75
CA LEU A 350 -17.68 -2.74 -5.15
C LEU A 350 -18.82 -2.62 -6.16
N LYS A 351 -18.60 -2.05 -7.35
CA LYS A 351 -19.67 -1.88 -8.37
C LYS A 351 -20.46 -3.16 -8.68
N PRO A 352 -19.84 -4.35 -8.79
CA PRO A 352 -20.60 -5.58 -8.99
C PRO A 352 -21.60 -5.88 -7.87
N LEU A 353 -21.35 -5.43 -6.63
CA LEU A 353 -22.25 -5.61 -5.49
C LEU A 353 -23.46 -4.66 -5.50
N LEU A 354 -23.37 -3.57 -6.28
CA LEU A 354 -24.39 -2.52 -6.38
C LEU A 354 -25.36 -2.76 -7.56
N GLN A 355 -25.08 -3.75 -8.40
CA GLN A 355 -25.76 -3.98 -9.68
C GLN A 355 -26.64 -5.25 -9.66
N GLY A 356 -27.51 -5.37 -10.67
CA GLY A 356 -28.39 -6.53 -10.87
C GLY A 356 -29.75 -6.41 -10.19
N CYS A 357 -30.60 -7.42 -10.39
CA CYS A 357 -31.96 -7.47 -9.79
C CYS A 357 -31.94 -7.72 -8.28
N GLN A 358 -30.83 -8.22 -7.74
CA GLN A 358 -30.64 -8.47 -6.32
C GLN A 358 -29.24 -7.99 -5.91
N PRO A 359 -29.05 -6.69 -5.64
CA PRO A 359 -27.77 -6.15 -5.22
C PRO A 359 -27.43 -6.59 -3.79
N LEU A 360 -26.14 -6.72 -3.49
CA LEU A 360 -25.60 -7.05 -2.17
C LEU A 360 -25.41 -5.78 -1.32
N ILE A 361 -25.24 -4.63 -1.98
CA ILE A 361 -25.17 -3.30 -1.38
C ILE A 361 -26.29 -2.43 -1.98
N GLY A 362 -27.09 -1.81 -1.12
CA GLY A 362 -28.10 -0.83 -1.51
C GLY A 362 -27.53 0.59 -1.49
N LEU A 363 -27.95 1.40 -2.47
CA LEU A 363 -27.71 2.84 -2.49
C LEU A 363 -28.91 3.57 -1.91
N ASP A 364 -28.65 4.60 -1.10
CA ASP A 364 -29.70 5.50 -0.66
C ASP A 364 -29.92 6.65 -1.66
N PRO A 365 -31.05 6.66 -2.39
CA PRO A 365 -31.36 7.69 -3.38
C PRO A 365 -31.66 9.07 -2.76
N SER A 366 -31.83 9.17 -1.43
CA SER A 366 -32.10 10.45 -0.75
C SER A 366 -30.86 11.34 -0.60
N THR A 367 -29.69 10.85 -0.99
CA THR A 367 -28.47 11.64 -0.99
C THR A 367 -28.35 12.43 -2.29
N GLY A 368 -28.45 13.76 -2.22
CA GLY A 368 -28.07 14.67 -3.31
C GLY A 368 -26.56 14.70 -3.54
N ALA A 369 -25.91 13.55 -3.45
CA ALA A 369 -24.47 13.36 -3.48
C ALA A 369 -23.93 13.82 -4.83
N THR A 370 -22.92 14.68 -4.78
CA THR A 370 -22.27 15.21 -5.98
C THR A 370 -21.09 14.35 -6.41
N SER A 371 -20.60 13.50 -5.50
CA SER A 371 -19.51 12.56 -5.70
C SER A 371 -19.90 11.15 -5.25
N TRP A 372 -19.30 10.13 -5.87
CA TRP A 372 -19.46 8.73 -5.47
C TRP A 372 -18.99 8.49 -4.02
N LEU A 373 -18.02 9.26 -3.51
CA LEU A 373 -17.55 9.18 -2.12
C LEU A 373 -18.63 9.54 -1.08
N GLU A 374 -19.53 10.45 -1.45
CA GLU A 374 -20.61 10.96 -0.58
C GLU A 374 -21.85 10.05 -0.63
N GLN A 375 -21.93 9.15 -1.61
CA GLN A 375 -23.03 8.22 -1.71
C GLN A 375 -23.11 7.37 -0.45
N THR A 376 -24.34 7.19 0.03
CA THR A 376 -24.58 6.40 1.22
C THR A 376 -25.03 4.99 0.84
N VAL A 377 -24.33 4.01 1.42
CA VAL A 377 -24.47 2.58 1.14
C VAL A 377 -24.89 1.81 2.40
N SER A 378 -25.60 0.71 2.18
CA SER A 378 -25.94 -0.25 3.23
C SER A 378 -25.93 -1.69 2.69
N ILE A 379 -25.65 -2.66 3.56
CA ILE A 379 -25.74 -4.08 3.18
C ILE A 379 -27.21 -4.52 3.03
N THR A 380 -27.53 -5.27 1.98
CA THR A 380 -28.87 -5.88 1.78
C THR A 380 -28.98 -7.22 2.49
N GLU A 381 -30.18 -7.81 2.52
CA GLU A 381 -30.35 -9.16 3.06
C GLU A 381 -29.54 -10.20 2.28
N LEU A 382 -29.56 -10.13 0.95
CA LEU A 382 -28.72 -10.98 0.09
C LEU A 382 -27.22 -10.77 0.39
N GLY A 383 -26.80 -9.53 0.63
CA GLY A 383 -25.43 -9.23 1.07
C GLY A 383 -25.06 -9.95 2.36
N ARG A 384 -25.96 -10.00 3.36
CA ARG A 384 -25.75 -10.74 4.61
C ARG A 384 -25.72 -12.25 4.40
N LEU A 385 -26.57 -12.78 3.52
CA LEU A 385 -26.58 -14.21 3.17
C LEU A 385 -25.29 -14.62 2.45
N CYS A 386 -24.76 -13.78 1.56
CA CYS A 386 -23.48 -14.03 0.91
C CYS A 386 -22.31 -13.94 1.90
N LEU A 387 -22.28 -12.91 2.75
CA LEU A 387 -21.25 -12.74 3.77
C LEU A 387 -21.22 -13.92 4.76
N THR A 388 -22.39 -14.45 5.12
CA THR A 388 -22.52 -15.62 6.02
C THR A 388 -22.45 -16.96 5.27
N GLN A 389 -22.06 -16.95 3.99
CA GLN A 389 -21.86 -18.14 3.14
C GLN A 389 -23.12 -19.00 2.95
N GLN A 390 -24.30 -18.43 3.17
CA GLN A 390 -25.60 -19.10 2.94
C GLN A 390 -26.05 -19.00 1.48
N GLN A 391 -25.53 -18.02 0.75
CA GLN A 391 -25.71 -17.86 -0.69
C GLN A 391 -24.37 -17.52 -1.35
N LYS A 392 -24.25 -17.91 -2.63
CA LYS A 392 -23.05 -17.64 -3.42
C LYS A 392 -23.35 -16.52 -4.40
N MET A 393 -22.53 -15.48 -4.39
CA MET A 393 -22.50 -14.45 -5.41
C MET A 393 -21.93 -15.03 -6.71
N VAL A 394 -22.61 -14.77 -7.83
CA VAL A 394 -22.05 -15.01 -9.16
C VAL A 394 -21.52 -13.68 -9.68
N SER A 395 -20.19 -13.56 -9.73
CA SER A 395 -19.54 -12.35 -10.25
C SER A 395 -19.58 -12.32 -11.78
N GLY A 396 -19.59 -11.12 -12.35
CA GLY A 396 -19.35 -10.93 -13.79
C GLY A 396 -17.91 -11.28 -14.19
N THR A 397 -17.54 -11.01 -15.43
CA THR A 397 -16.15 -11.25 -15.88
C THR A 397 -15.20 -10.18 -15.33
N TYR A 398 -14.11 -10.60 -14.69
CA TYR A 398 -13.01 -9.74 -14.26
C TYR A 398 -11.67 -10.50 -14.29
N TRP A 399 -10.60 -9.83 -13.88
CA TRP A 399 -9.24 -10.38 -13.91
C TRP A 399 -8.56 -10.22 -12.55
N VAL A 400 -7.85 -11.26 -12.15
CA VAL A 400 -6.93 -11.28 -11.01
C VAL A 400 -5.55 -11.59 -11.57
N GLY A 401 -4.79 -10.55 -11.87
CA GLY A 401 -3.57 -10.71 -12.66
C GLY A 401 -3.89 -11.22 -14.07
N GLY A 402 -3.21 -12.27 -14.50
CA GLY A 402 -3.52 -12.99 -15.73
C GLY A 402 -4.68 -13.96 -15.63
N ILE A 403 -5.25 -14.17 -14.43
CA ILE A 403 -6.32 -15.15 -14.23
C ILE A 403 -7.66 -14.49 -14.57
N LYS A 404 -8.31 -14.98 -15.62
CA LYS A 404 -9.67 -14.56 -15.96
C LYS A 404 -10.67 -15.28 -15.06
N VAL A 405 -11.56 -14.51 -14.44
CA VAL A 405 -12.72 -15.01 -13.70
C VAL A 405 -13.96 -14.74 -14.55
N SER A 406 -14.76 -15.76 -14.84
CA SER A 406 -16.09 -15.60 -15.46
C SER A 406 -17.16 -16.39 -14.68
N PRO A 407 -18.45 -16.08 -14.89
CA PRO A 407 -19.54 -16.85 -14.28
C PRO A 407 -19.42 -18.35 -14.55
N GLU A 408 -19.04 -18.72 -15.78
CA GLU A 408 -19.01 -20.11 -16.25
C GLU A 408 -17.75 -20.86 -15.80
N GLN A 409 -16.64 -20.15 -15.63
CA GLN A 409 -15.31 -20.74 -15.45
C GLN A 409 -14.42 -19.85 -14.59
N HIS A 410 -13.95 -20.37 -13.45
CA HIS A 410 -13.08 -19.63 -12.53
C HIS A 410 -12.33 -20.52 -11.54
N TRP A 411 -11.26 -19.99 -10.96
CA TRP A 411 -10.63 -20.56 -9.78
C TRP A 411 -11.30 -20.06 -8.50
N ALA A 412 -11.47 -20.92 -7.49
CA ALA A 412 -12.03 -20.54 -6.19
C ALA A 412 -11.32 -21.23 -5.03
N TRP A 413 -11.38 -20.64 -3.84
CA TRP A 413 -10.78 -21.20 -2.60
C TRP A 413 -11.39 -20.61 -1.33
N ASP A 414 -10.97 -21.05 -0.15
CA ASP A 414 -11.50 -20.64 1.16
C ASP A 414 -10.87 -19.36 1.73
N HIS A 415 -9.93 -18.74 0.99
CA HIS A 415 -9.15 -17.56 1.39
C HIS A 415 -8.29 -17.74 2.66
N ALA A 416 -8.15 -18.97 3.17
CA ALA A 416 -7.39 -19.31 4.36
C ALA A 416 -6.23 -20.28 4.06
N SER A 417 -6.48 -21.28 3.21
CA SER A 417 -5.50 -22.28 2.80
C SER A 417 -5.48 -22.41 1.28
N LEU A 418 -4.34 -22.08 0.67
CA LEU A 418 -4.13 -22.24 -0.77
C LEU A 418 -4.31 -23.70 -1.24
N SER A 419 -4.25 -24.68 -0.34
CA SER A 419 -4.56 -26.08 -0.64
C SER A 419 -6.02 -26.33 -1.04
N SER A 420 -6.94 -25.40 -0.73
CA SER A 420 -8.36 -25.51 -1.09
C SER A 420 -8.65 -24.98 -2.50
N LEU A 421 -7.65 -24.45 -3.18
CA LEU A 421 -7.77 -23.87 -4.52
C LEU A 421 -8.16 -24.94 -5.54
N HIS A 422 -9.25 -24.70 -6.25
CA HIS A 422 -9.77 -25.61 -7.26
C HIS A 422 -10.41 -24.84 -8.42
N TRP A 423 -10.48 -25.52 -9.56
CA TRP A 423 -11.15 -25.02 -10.76
C TRP A 423 -12.65 -25.31 -10.67
N VAL A 424 -13.47 -24.31 -10.98
CA VAL A 424 -14.93 -24.38 -11.07
C VAL A 424 -15.32 -24.20 -12.53
N GLN A 425 -16.14 -25.10 -13.03
CA GLN A 425 -16.72 -25.05 -14.36
C GLN A 425 -18.18 -25.51 -14.28
N ASP A 426 -19.08 -24.62 -14.68
CA ASP A 426 -20.53 -24.86 -14.68
C ASP A 426 -21.03 -25.54 -15.97
#